data_AF-A0A6G1E5W7-F1
#
_entry.id   AF-A0A6G1E5W7-F1
#
_cell.length_a   1.000
_cell.length_b   1.000
_cell.length_c   1.000
_cell.angle_alpha   90.00
_cell.angle_beta   90.00
_cell.angle_gamma   90.00
#
_symmetry.space_group_name_H-M   'P 1'
#
loop_
_entity.id
_entity.type
_entity.pdbx_description
1 polymer ?
#
loop_
_entity_poly.entity_id
_entity_poly.type
_entity_poly.pdbx_seq_one_letter_code
_entity_poly.pdbx_strand_id
1 'polypeptide(L)' 'MDVKSAFLNGELQEEVYVRQPPGFVVAGQEDKVLRLDKALYGLHQAPRAWNAKLDETLVALGFSHSASEHAVYACD' A
#
# COMPACT_ATOMS: atom_id res chain seq x y z
N MET A 1 5.02 -15.70 1.39
CA MET A 1 5.93 -15.05 0.42
C MET A 1 6.35 -13.72 1.02
N ASP A 2 7.64 -13.39 1.03
CA ASP A 2 8.12 -12.08 1.47
C ASP A 2 8.44 -11.22 0.24
N VAL A 3 7.76 -10.08 0.11
CA VAL A 3 7.89 -9.18 -1.04
C VAL A 3 8.54 -7.89 -0.55
N LYS A 4 9.74 -7.59 -1.06
CA LYS A 4 10.45 -6.36 -0.73
C LYS A 4 9.61 -5.15 -1.13
N SER A 5 9.47 -4.21 -0.22
CA SER A 5 8.74 -2.95 -0.45
C SER A 5 7.27 -3.14 -0.87
N ALA A 6 6.63 -4.23 -0.44
CA ALA A 6 5.22 -4.54 -0.73
C ALA A 6 4.30 -3.31 -0.59
N PHE A 7 4.40 -2.58 0.52
CA PHE A 7 3.56 -1.41 0.79
C PHE A 7 3.76 -0.26 -0.22
N LEU A 8 4.96 -0.09 -0.77
CA LEU A 8 5.22 0.96 -1.77
C LEU A 8 4.55 0.69 -3.13
N ASN A 9 4.00 -0.50 -3.33
CA ASN A 9 3.24 -0.87 -4.52
C ASN A 9 1.72 -0.82 -4.27
N GLY A 10 1.28 -0.67 -3.03
CA GLY A 10 -0.12 -0.48 -2.69
C GLY A 10 -0.57 0.94 -2.99
N GLU A 11 -1.65 1.06 -3.76
CA GLU A 11 -2.30 2.36 -4.01
C GLU A 11 -3.19 2.74 -2.83
N LEU A 12 -3.02 3.97 -2.34
CA LEU A 12 -3.87 4.51 -1.27
C LEU A 12 -5.20 4.95 -1.88
N GLN A 13 -6.29 4.29 -1.49
CA GLN A 13 -7.64 4.70 -1.91
C GLN A 13 -8.12 5.98 -1.22
N GLU A 14 -7.52 6.33 -0.08
CA GLU A 14 -7.83 7.55 0.68
C GLU A 14 -6.67 8.53 0.60
N GLU A 15 -6.97 9.83 0.67
CA GLU A 15 -5.94 10.85 0.78
C GLU A 15 -5.37 10.87 2.19
N VAL A 16 -4.09 10.50 2.31
CA VAL A 16 -3.37 10.53 3.58
C VAL A 16 -2.39 11.69 3.58
N TYR A 17 -2.47 12.51 4.62
CA TYR A 17 -1.53 13.60 4.86
C TYR A 17 -0.68 13.32 6.09
N VAL A 18 0.61 13.61 6.02
CA VAL A 18 1.55 13.46 7.13
C VAL A 18 2.26 14.78 7.41
N ARG A 19 2.64 14.99 8.67
CA ARG A 19 3.50 16.11 9.03
C ARG A 19 4.86 15.96 8.38
N GLN A 20 5.49 17.09 8.07
CA GLN A 20 6.86 17.10 7.57
C GLN A 20 7.80 16.44 8.59
N PRO A 21 8.59 15.43 8.18
CA PRO A 21 9.51 14.78 9.10
C PRO A 21 10.68 15.71 9.46
N PRO A 22 11.31 15.51 10.64
CA PRO A 22 12.51 16.25 11.01
C PRO A 22 13.58 16.16 9.91
N GLY A 23 14.15 17.31 9.52
CA GLY A 23 15.15 17.40 8.43
C GLY A 23 14.56 17.61 7.02
N PHE A 24 13.24 17.52 6.84
CA PHE A 24 12.55 17.82 5.58
C PHE A 24 11.63 19.04 5.67
N VAL A 25 11.60 19.71 6.82
CA VAL A 25 10.78 20.92 7.01
C VAL A 25 11.32 22.04 6.14
N VAL A 26 10.45 22.59 5.28
CA VAL A 26 10.81 23.73 4.42
C VAL A 26 10.56 25.04 5.16
N ALA A 27 11.58 25.90 5.23
CA ALA A 27 11.48 27.20 5.89
C ALA A 27 10.37 28.07 5.29
N GLY A 28 9.53 28.66 6.15
CA GLY A 28 8.34 29.43 5.77
C GLY A 28 7.14 28.58 5.33
N GLN A 29 7.24 27.26 5.44
CA GLN A 29 6.17 26.30 5.12
C GLN A 29 6.02 25.25 6.22
N GLU A 30 6.41 25.57 7.46
CA GLU A 30 6.47 24.67 8.59
C GLU A 30 5.11 24.02 8.90
N ASP A 31 4.02 24.76 8.69
CA ASP A 31 2.65 24.30 8.94
C ASP A 31 2.07 23.44 7.80
N LYS A 32 2.80 23.24 6.71
CA LYS A 32 2.34 22.39 5.62
C LYS A 32 2.46 20.91 5.96
N VAL A 33 1.60 20.14 5.32
CA VAL A 33 1.58 18.68 5.36
C VAL A 33 1.97 18.11 3.99
N LEU A 34 2.51 16.90 3.99
CA LEU A 34 2.85 16.15 2.78
C LEU A 34 1.73 15.16 2.48
N ARG A 35 1.30 15.09 1.22
CA ARG A 35 0.37 14.04 0.76
C ARG A 35 1.17 12.79 0.43
N LEU A 36 0.71 11.64 0.92
CA LEU A 36 1.29 10.35 0.56
C LEU A 36 0.66 9.84 -0.74
N ASP A 37 1.49 9.65 -1.76
CA ASP A 37 1.07 9.03 -3.02
C ASP A 37 1.17 7.49 -2.97
N LYS A 38 1.91 6.94 -1.99
CA LYS A 38 2.13 5.49 -1.81
C LYS A 38 1.94 5.09 -0.36
N ALA A 39 1.49 3.85 -0.13
CA ALA A 39 1.34 3.35 1.23
C ALA A 39 2.71 3.17 1.90
N LEU A 40 2.90 3.85 3.03
CA LEU A 40 4.11 3.74 3.86
C LEU A 40 3.95 2.65 4.91
N TYR A 41 5.08 2.11 5.37
CA TYR A 41 5.09 1.20 6.52
C TYR A 41 4.56 1.90 7.78
N GLY A 42 3.83 1.15 8.63
CA GLY A 42 3.22 1.68 9.85
C GLY A 42 1.86 2.36 9.65
N LEU A 43 1.42 2.49 8.40
CA LEU A 43 0.09 2.99 8.08
C LEU A 43 -0.94 1.85 8.21
N HIS A 44 -2.02 2.07 8.96
CA HIS A 44 -3.01 1.02 9.27
C HIS A 44 -3.69 0.44 8.02
N GLN A 45 -3.87 1.26 6.99
CA GLN A 45 -4.46 0.87 5.70
C GLN A 45 -3.45 0.27 4.70
N ALA A 46 -2.14 0.35 4.96
CA ALA A 46 -1.13 -0.17 4.03
C ALA A 46 -1.28 -1.68 3.74
N PRO A 47 -1.57 -2.56 4.72
CA PRO A 47 -1.82 -3.98 4.45
C PRO A 47 -3.02 -4.21 3.53
N ARG A 48 -4.10 -3.43 3.69
CA ARG A 48 -5.30 -3.55 2.85
C ARG A 48 -5.02 -3.08 1.42
N ALA A 49 -4.36 -1.94 1.26
CA ALA A 49 -3.97 -1.40 -0.04
C ALA A 49 -3.06 -2.38 -0.80
N TRP A 50 -2.10 -2.99 -0.11
CA TRP A 50 -1.25 -4.02 -0.70
C TRP A 50 -2.04 -5.27 -1.11
N ASN A 51 -2.91 -5.78 -0.23
CA ASN A 51 -3.70 -6.98 -0.53
C ASN A 51 -4.59 -6.80 -1.75
N ALA A 52 -5.24 -5.64 -1.90
CA ALA A 52 -6.05 -5.33 -3.07
C ALA A 52 -5.22 -5.30 -4.35
N LYS A 53 -4.03 -4.66 -4.32
CA LYS A 53 -3.14 -4.65 -5.49
C LYS A 53 -2.63 -6.05 -5.86
N LEU A 54 -2.30 -6.84 -4.85
CA LEU A 54 -1.84 -8.22 -5.04
C LEU A 54 -2.94 -9.09 -5.66
N ASP A 55 -4.17 -8.97 -5.15
CA ASP A 55 -5.34 -9.66 -5.69
C ASP A 55 -5.57 -9.34 -7.18
N GLU A 56 -5.68 -8.06 -7.52
CA GLU A 56 -5.82 -7.61 -8.92
C GLU A 56 -4.72 -8.17 -9.82
N THR A 57 -3.47 -8.17 -9.32
CA THR A 57 -2.32 -8.65 -10.09
C THR A 57 -2.36 -10.17 -10.29
N LEU A 58 -2.70 -10.93 -9.25
CA LEU A 58 -2.77 -12.39 -9.33
C LEU A 58 -3.93 -12.85 -10.21
N VAL A 59 -5.09 -12.20 -10.10
CA VAL A 59 -6.24 -12.45 -10.99
C VAL A 59 -5.89 -12.11 -12.44
N ALA A 60 -5.22 -10.99 -12.70
CA ALA A 60 -4.76 -10.63 -14.05
C ALA A 60 -3.73 -11.63 -14.62
N LEU A 61 -2.97 -12.30 -13.76
CA LEU A 61 -2.04 -13.37 -14.15
C LEU A 61 -2.72 -14.74 -14.34
N GLY A 62 -4.03 -14.84 -14.13
CA GLY A 62 -4.81 -16.07 -14.33
C GLY A 62 -4.94 -16.95 -13.09
N PHE A 63 -4.51 -16.48 -11.92
CA PHE A 63 -4.73 -17.20 -10.67
C PHE A 63 -6.16 -16.98 -10.17
N SER A 64 -6.68 -17.97 -9.45
CA SER A 64 -7.99 -17.91 -8.81
C SER A 64 -7.88 -18.05 -7.30
N HIS A 65 -8.84 -17.44 -6.58
CA HIS A 65 -8.96 -17.60 -5.14
C HIS A 65 -9.29 -19.05 -4.77
N SER A 66 -8.65 -19.55 -3.73
CA SER A 66 -9.08 -20.78 -3.08
C SER A 66 -10.44 -20.55 -2.40
N ALA A 67 -11.38 -21.47 -2.63
CA ALA A 67 -12.70 -21.43 -2.00
C ALA A 67 -12.65 -21.61 -0.47
N SER A 68 -11.58 -22.22 0.05
CA SER A 68 -11.40 -22.46 1.49
C SER A 68 -10.64 -21.34 2.19
N GLU A 69 -9.76 -20.62 1.49
CA GLU A 69 -8.87 -19.63 2.08
C GLU A 69 -8.66 -18.41 1.16
N HIS A 70 -9.16 -17.25 1.59
CA HIS A 70 -9.14 -15.98 0.84
C HIS A 70 -7.74 -15.38 0.57
N ALA A 71 -6.71 -15.92 1.22
CA ALA A 71 -5.32 -15.47 1.04
C ALA A 71 -4.50 -16.45 0.20
N VAL A 72 -5.12 -17.53 -0.30
CA VAL A 72 -4.46 -18.56 -1.09
C VAL A 72 -4.97 -18.50 -2.52
N TYR A 73 -4.01 -18.44 -3.45
CA TYR A 73 -4.28 -18.43 -4.88
C TYR A 73 -3.72 -19.71 -5.49
N ALA A 74 -4.51 -20.34 -6.36
CA ALA A 74 -4.12 -21.50 -7.13
C ALA A 74 -4.24 -21.20 -8.62
N CYS A 75 -3.34 -21.78 -9.40
CA CYS A 75 -3.43 -21.82 -10.85
C CYS A 75 -3.83 -23.25 -11.21
N ASP A 76 -4.93 -23.41 -11.93
CA ASP A 76 -5.30 -24.70 -12.54
C ASP A 76 -4.39 -25.02 -13.73
#